data_AF-S4PHR4-F1
#
_entry.id   AF-S4PHR4-F1
#
_cell.length_a   1.000
_cell.length_b   1.000
_cell.length_c   1.000
_cell.angle_alpha   90.00
_cell.angle_beta   90.00
_cell.angle_gamma   90.00
#
_symmetry.space_group_name_H-M   'P 1'
#
loop_
_entity.id
_entity.type
_entity.pdbx_description
1 polymer ?
#
loop_
_entity_poly.entity_id
_entity_poly.type
_entity_poly.pdbx_seq_one_letter_code
_entity_poly.pdbx_strand_id
1 'polypeptide(L)' 'NLYQQIVSDMKSSAPMWEEFISKATKLHSALKSALVAIAAFLDAFQKIADAATNARGATKEIGTALTRVCLRH' A
#
# COMPACT_ATOMS: atom_id res chain seq x y z
N ASN A 1 -33.25 34.65 -10.67
CA ASN A 1 -31.94 34.62 -9.95
C ASN A 1 -31.29 33.24 -9.86
N LEU A 2 -31.52 32.32 -10.81
CA LEU A 2 -30.91 30.99 -10.83
C LEU A 2 -29.36 31.03 -10.91
N TYR A 3 -28.83 31.94 -11.73
CA TYR A 3 -27.38 32.11 -11.88
C TYR A 3 -26.67 32.44 -10.55
N GLN A 4 -27.23 33.38 -9.76
CA GLN A 4 -26.64 33.75 -8.47
C GLN A 4 -26.68 32.61 -7.46
N GLN A 5 -27.75 31.79 -7.48
CA GLN A 5 -27.85 30.61 -6.63
C GLN A 5 -26.73 29.61 -6.96
N ILE A 6 -26.56 29.27 -8.25
CA ILE A 6 -25.51 28.35 -8.71
C ILE A 6 -24.12 28.86 -8.32
N VAL A 7 -23.86 30.16 -8.50
CA VAL A 7 -22.57 30.76 -8.12
C VAL A 7 -22.34 30.70 -6.61
N SER A 8 -23.39 30.90 -5.80
CA SER A 8 -23.32 30.77 -4.34
C SER A 8 -23.00 29.33 -3.92
N ASP A 9 -23.68 28.35 -4.51
CA ASP A 9 -23.51 26.93 -4.18
C ASP A 9 -22.12 26.42 -4.59
N MET A 10 -21.59 26.88 -5.74
CA MET A 10 -20.22 26.54 -6.12
C MET A 10 -19.20 27.10 -5.12
N LYS A 11 -19.37 28.35 -4.68
CA LYS A 11 -18.47 28.98 -3.70
C LYS A 11 -18.53 28.29 -2.34
N SER A 12 -19.72 27.89 -1.88
CA SER A 12 -19.88 27.20 -0.60
C SER A 12 -19.31 25.78 -0.62
N SER A 13 -19.22 25.14 -1.79
CA SER A 13 -18.65 23.79 -1.94
C SER A 13 -17.11 23.73 -1.93
N ALA A 14 -16.41 24.86 -2.16
CA ALA A 14 -14.95 24.87 -2.27
C ALA A 14 -14.20 24.27 -1.06
N PRO A 15 -14.57 24.58 0.20
CA PRO A 15 -13.92 23.98 1.37
C PRO A 15 -14.08 22.46 1.45
N MET A 16 -15.20 21.92 0.94
CA MET A 16 -15.45 20.47 0.92
C MET A 16 -14.50 19.76 -0.04
N TRP A 17 -14.23 20.37 -1.20
CA TRP A 17 -13.25 19.85 -2.15
C TRP A 17 -11.83 19.90 -1.61
N GLU A 18 -11.46 21.00 -0.96
CA GLU A 18 -10.15 21.14 -0.31
C GLU A 18 -9.96 20.09 0.79
N GLU A 19 -10.97 19.87 1.63
CA GLU A 19 -10.93 18.81 2.64
C GLU A 19 -10.78 17.43 1.99
N PHE A 20 -11.56 17.12 0.96
CA PHE A 20 -11.48 15.85 0.24
C PHE A 20 -10.09 15.60 -0.32
N ILE A 21 -9.49 16.60 -1.00
CA ILE A 21 -8.12 16.52 -1.54
C ILE A 21 -7.10 16.29 -0.40
N SER A 22 -7.27 16.98 0.73
CA SER A 22 -6.42 16.79 1.92
C SER A 22 -6.49 15.36 2.46
N LYS A 23 -7.70 14.78 2.59
CA LYS A 23 -7.86 13.38 3.04
C LYS A 23 -7.29 12.39 2.01
N ALA A 24 -7.54 12.60 0.72
CA ALA A 24 -7.00 11.76 -0.35
C ALA A 24 -5.45 11.77 -0.35
N THR A 25 -4.85 12.93 -0.12
CA THR A 25 -3.38 13.08 -0.01
C THR A 25 -2.83 12.31 1.20
N LYS A 26 -3.51 12.37 2.34
CA LYS A 26 -3.13 11.58 3.53
C LYS A 26 -3.23 10.08 3.28
N LEU A 27 -4.30 9.63 2.64
CA LEU A 27 -4.48 8.23 2.25
C LEU A 27 -3.35 7.78 1.33
N HIS A 28 -3.02 8.56 0.30
CA HIS A 28 -1.93 8.26 -0.62
C HIS A 28 -0.58 8.09 0.09
N SER A 29 -0.26 9.00 1.01
CA SER A 29 0.96 8.91 1.82
C SER A 29 0.98 7.65 2.69
N ALA A 30 -0.14 7.31 3.34
CA ALA A 30 -0.25 6.09 4.13
C ALA A 30 -0.07 4.82 3.28
N LEU A 31 -0.65 4.78 2.07
CA LEU A 31 -0.47 3.68 1.13
C LEU A 31 0.99 3.53 0.69
N LYS A 32 1.69 4.64 0.43
CA LYS A 32 3.13 4.61 0.13
C LYS A 32 3.93 4.04 1.31
N SER A 33 3.66 4.47 2.52
CA SER A 33 4.32 3.93 3.73
C SER A 33 4.02 2.44 3.92
N ALA A 34 2.78 2.02 3.70
CA ALA A 34 2.40 0.61 3.77
C ALA A 34 3.15 -0.24 2.73
N LEU A 35 3.31 0.26 1.50
CA LEU A 35 4.06 -0.43 0.46
C LEU A 35 5.54 -0.62 0.86
N VAL A 36 6.18 0.41 1.43
CA VAL A 36 7.56 0.29 1.94
C VAL A 36 7.64 -0.73 3.08
N ALA A 37 6.68 -0.73 4.01
CA ALA A 37 6.64 -1.68 5.11
C ALA A 37 6.45 -3.14 4.63
N ILE A 38 5.56 -3.34 3.64
CA ILE A 38 5.34 -4.65 3.00
C ILE A 38 6.61 -5.13 2.31
N ALA A 39 7.28 -4.26 1.54
CA ALA A 39 8.54 -4.61 0.87
C ALA A 39 9.61 -5.05 1.89
N ALA A 40 9.81 -4.28 2.97
CA ALA A 40 10.75 -4.63 4.02
C ALA A 40 10.40 -5.96 4.73
N PHE A 41 9.11 -6.24 4.93
CA PHE A 41 8.64 -7.52 5.45
C PHE A 41 8.97 -8.68 4.49
N LEU A 42 8.71 -8.52 3.20
CA LEU A 42 8.98 -9.54 2.18
C LEU A 42 10.48 -9.81 2.04
N ASP A 43 11.33 -8.78 2.15
CA ASP A 43 12.79 -8.93 2.16
C ASP A 43 13.26 -9.77 3.34
N ALA A 44 12.73 -9.52 4.54
CA ALA A 44 13.03 -10.32 5.72
C ALA A 44 12.51 -11.76 5.58
N PHE A 45 11.31 -11.93 5.01
CA PHE A 45 10.72 -13.24 4.75
C PHE A 45 11.53 -14.04 3.72
N GLN A 46 12.04 -13.39 2.67
CA GLN A 46 12.88 -14.03 1.67
C GLN A 46 14.19 -14.55 2.27
N LYS A 47 14.82 -13.80 3.20
CA LYS A 47 16.01 -14.29 3.92
C LYS A 47 15.73 -15.59 4.69
N ILE A 48 14.54 -15.70 5.29
CA ILE A 48 14.10 -16.93 5.96
C ILE A 48 13.89 -18.06 4.94
N ALA A 49 13.25 -17.77 3.81
CA ALA A 49 13.05 -18.73 2.72
C ALA A 49 14.37 -19.25 2.15
N ASP A 50 15.36 -18.38 1.96
CA ASP A 50 16.70 -18.72 1.49
C ASP A 50 17.44 -19.60 2.51
N ALA A 51 17.39 -19.24 3.80
CA ALA A 51 17.98 -20.05 4.87
C ALA A 51 17.38 -21.46 4.92
N ALA A 52 16.05 -21.57 4.77
CA ALA A 52 15.36 -22.86 4.71
C ALA A 52 15.72 -23.64 3.43
N THR A 53 15.82 -22.98 2.28
CA THR A 53 16.18 -23.60 0.99
C THR A 53 17.60 -24.18 1.00
N ASN A 54 18.53 -23.54 1.72
CA ASN A 54 19.91 -24.00 1.86
C ASN A 54 20.07 -25.13 2.89
N ALA A 55 19.03 -25.47 3.65
CA ALA A 55 19.05 -26.61 4.57
C ALA A 55 18.87 -27.96 3.83
N ARG A 56 19.19 -29.08 4.49
CA ARG A 56 19.02 -30.44 3.93
C ARG A 56 17.63 -31.01 4.28
N GLY A 57 17.09 -31.87 3.40
CA GLY A 57 15.82 -32.57 3.65
C GLY A 57 14.57 -31.70 3.47
N ALA A 58 13.50 -32.01 4.19
CA ALA A 58 12.18 -31.37 4.07
C ALA A 58 12.20 -29.83 4.27
N THR A 59 13.17 -29.32 5.01
CA THR A 59 13.37 -27.88 5.22
C THR A 59 13.63 -27.12 3.90
N LYS A 60 14.26 -27.77 2.91
CA LYS A 60 14.48 -27.21 1.56
C LYS A 60 13.17 -26.97 0.80
N GLU A 61 12.23 -27.90 0.90
CA GLU A 61 10.93 -27.81 0.24
C GLU A 61 10.08 -26.70 0.83
N ILE A 62 10.17 -26.51 2.16
CA ILE A 62 9.56 -25.39 2.88
C ILE A 62 10.13 -24.06 2.38
N GLY A 63 11.46 -23.92 2.29
CA GLY A 63 12.09 -22.71 1.75
C GLY A 63 11.64 -22.36 0.33
N THR A 64 11.56 -23.37 -0.54
CA THR A 64 11.09 -23.19 -1.92
C THR A 64 9.62 -22.74 -1.98
N ALA A 65 8.77 -23.24 -1.09
CA ALA A 65 7.38 -22.80 -0.97
C ALA A 65 7.28 -21.35 -0.49
N LEU A 66 8.11 -20.94 0.47
CA LEU A 66 8.15 -19.58 1.01
C LEU A 66 8.64 -18.56 -0.03
N THR A 67 9.65 -18.89 -0.83
CA THR A 67 10.14 -18.01 -1.92
C THR A 67 9.03 -17.68 -2.94
N ARG A 68 8.10 -18.62 -3.21
CA ARG A 68 6.95 -18.37 -4.10
C ARG A 68 5.95 -17.35 -3.54
N VAL A 69 5.93 -17.13 -2.23
CA VAL A 69 5.10 -16.08 -1.60
C VAL A 69 5.71 -14.70 -1.85
N CYS A 70 7.04 -14.58 -1.80
CA CYS A 70 7.74 -13.32 -2.08
C CYS A 70 7.76 -12.94 -3.57
N LEU A 71 7.94 -13.91 -4.48
CA LEU A 71 8.06 -13.65 -5.93
C LEU A 71 6.73 -13.31 -6.64
N ARG A 72 5.59 -13.41 -5.94
CA ARG A 72 4.27 -13.05 -6.51
C ARG A 72 3.90 -11.58 -6.31
N HIS A 73 4.80 -10.75 -5.78
CA HIS A 73 4.63 -9.31 -5.60
C HIS A 73 5.20 -8.48 -6.75
#